data_AF-A0A536LET7-F1
#
_entry.id   AF-A0A536LET7-F1
#
_cell.length_a   1.000
_cell.length_b   1.000
_cell.length_c   1.000
_cell.angle_alpha   90.00
_cell.angle_beta   90.00
_cell.angle_gamma   90.00
#
_symmetry.space_group_name_H-M   'P 1'
#
loop_
_entity.id
_entity.type
_entity.pdbx_description
1 polymer ?
#
loop_
_entity_poly.entity_id
_entity_poly.type
_entity_poly.pdbx_seq_one_letter_code
_entity_poly.pdbx_strand_id
1 'polypeptide(L)'
;MRRIVLVAIVAAGIFGPASRSEAAITIAAGAGDVSSSGSGDNQTAALVPADAQVISLGDHQYPDGCLDAFNANYQNSWGAFKSRTRPAIG
;
A
#
# COMPACT_ATOMS: atom_id res chain seq x y z
N MET A 1 -39.84 38.54 -50.32
CA MET A 1 -39.64 37.73 -49.10
C MET A 1 -38.36 36.92 -49.25
N ARG A 2 -37.38 37.09 -48.35
CA ARG A 2 -36.33 36.13 -47.97
C ARG A 2 -35.38 36.85 -47.01
N ARG A 3 -35.61 36.68 -45.70
CA ARG A 3 -34.68 37.07 -44.64
C ARG A 3 -33.68 35.92 -44.52
N ILE A 4 -32.40 36.19 -44.79
CA ILE A 4 -31.31 35.26 -44.48
C ILE A 4 -30.88 35.58 -43.05
N VAL A 5 -31.05 34.62 -42.14
CA VAL A 5 -30.53 34.71 -40.77
C VAL A 5 -29.19 33.99 -40.76
N LEU A 6 -28.10 34.72 -40.54
CA LEU A 6 -26.79 34.15 -40.24
C LEU A 6 -26.80 33.67 -38.78
N VAL A 7 -26.75 32.35 -38.59
CA VAL A 7 -26.48 31.75 -37.28
C VAL A 7 -24.97 31.62 -37.16
N ALA A 8 -24.34 32.50 -36.38
CA ALA A 8 -22.97 32.31 -35.97
C ALA A 8 -22.93 31.22 -34.89
N ILE A 9 -22.47 30.02 -35.25
CA ILE A 9 -22.15 28.98 -34.27
C ILE A 9 -20.81 29.38 -33.64
N VAL A 10 -20.85 29.92 -32.43
CA VAL A 10 -19.66 30.06 -31.60
C VAL A 10 -19.42 28.70 -30.95
N ALA A 11 -18.50 27.92 -31.51
CA ALA A 11 -17.99 26.73 -30.84
C ALA A 11 -17.01 27.17 -29.76
N ALA A 12 -17.51 27.42 -28.54
CA ALA A 12 -16.67 27.62 -27.37
C ALA A 12 -15.91 26.32 -27.09
N GLY A 13 -14.58 26.39 -27.10
CA GLY A 13 -13.68 25.24 -26.96
C GLY A 13 -13.94 24.43 -25.69
N ILE A 14 -14.24 23.14 -25.89
CA ILE A 14 -14.43 22.11 -24.87
C ILE A 14 -13.06 21.59 -24.42
N PHE A 15 -12.20 22.47 -23.89
CA PHE A 15 -10.94 22.06 -23.27
C PHE A 15 -10.88 22.66 -21.87
N GLY A 16 -11.56 22.00 -20.93
CA GLY A 16 -11.24 22.17 -19.51
C GLY A 16 -9.77 21.81 -19.28
N PRO A 17 -9.09 22.41 -18.28
CA PRO A 17 -7.71 22.07 -18.01
C PRO A 17 -7.60 20.56 -17.78
N ALA A 18 -6.65 19.91 -18.46
CA ALA A 18 -6.32 18.53 -18.18
C ALA A 18 -5.90 18.44 -16.70
N SER A 19 -6.78 17.90 -15.86
CA SER A 19 -6.41 17.56 -14.48
C SER A 19 -5.33 16.49 -14.57
N ARG A 20 -4.08 16.85 -14.27
CA ARG A 20 -3.05 15.85 -14.00
C ARG A 20 -3.49 15.14 -12.72
N SER A 21 -3.81 13.86 -12.83
CA SER A 21 -3.87 13.00 -11.64
C SER A 21 -2.56 13.17 -10.91
N GLU A 22 -2.62 13.72 -9.70
CA GLU A 22 -1.46 13.79 -8.84
C GLU A 22 -1.02 12.34 -8.56
N ALA A 23 0.25 12.04 -8.83
CA ALA A 23 0.77 10.71 -8.54
C ALA A 23 0.73 10.52 -7.02
N ALA A 24 -0.15 9.66 -6.52
CA ALA A 24 -0.21 9.34 -5.12
C ALA A 24 1.11 8.65 -4.70
N ILE A 25 1.92 9.34 -3.90
CA ILE A 25 3.13 8.75 -3.31
C ILE A 25 2.66 7.82 -2.18
N THR A 26 3.02 6.54 -2.30
CA THR A 26 2.79 5.55 -1.26
C THR A 26 4.12 5.25 -0.57
N ILE A 27 4.19 5.45 0.73
CA ILE A 27 5.32 5.00 1.54
C ILE A 27 5.17 3.48 1.76
N ALA A 28 6.26 2.74 1.58
CA ALA A 28 6.32 1.32 1.87
C ALA A 28 7.47 1.02 2.84
N ALA A 29 7.21 0.18 3.82
CA ALA A 29 8.22 -0.36 4.74
C ALA A 29 8.35 -1.87 4.47
N GLY A 30 9.59 -2.32 4.24
CA GLY A 30 9.89 -3.72 3.92
C GLY A 30 10.78 -4.37 4.97
N ALA A 31 10.44 -5.59 5.39
CA ALA A 31 11.34 -6.43 6.21
C ALA A 31 11.01 -7.93 6.04
N GLY A 32 12.03 -8.77 6.25
CA GLY A 32 11.94 -10.23 6.32
C GLY A 32 12.53 -10.70 7.66
N ASP A 33 12.52 -12.02 7.88
CA ASP A 33 13.01 -12.63 9.11
C ASP A 33 12.24 -12.11 10.33
N VAL A 34 10.92 -12.33 10.31
CA VAL A 34 9.97 -11.70 11.23
C VAL A 34 9.14 -12.78 11.90
N SER A 35 8.94 -12.72 13.22
CA SER A 35 8.30 -13.79 14.05
C SER A 35 9.28 -14.84 14.56
N SER A 36 10.25 -14.36 15.31
CA SER A 36 11.00 -15.10 16.31
C SER A 36 10.30 -15.05 17.67
N SER A 37 10.77 -15.86 18.63
CA SER A 37 10.36 -15.77 20.03
C SER A 37 11.08 -14.66 20.82
N GLY A 38 11.96 -13.89 20.17
CA GLY A 38 12.75 -12.81 20.78
C GLY A 38 12.12 -11.43 20.60
N SER A 39 12.80 -10.38 21.06
CA SER A 39 12.33 -8.99 20.95
C SER A 39 12.84 -8.24 19.72
N GLY A 40 13.66 -8.87 18.88
CA GLY A 40 14.23 -8.25 17.67
C GLY A 40 13.14 -7.76 16.72
N ASP A 41 12.11 -8.59 16.51
CA ASP A 41 11.01 -8.26 15.58
C ASP A 41 10.16 -7.10 16.07
N ASN A 42 10.01 -6.96 17.39
CA ASN A 42 9.30 -5.83 17.99
C ASN A 42 10.04 -4.52 17.74
N GLN A 43 11.38 -4.54 17.80
CA GLN A 43 12.21 -3.37 17.49
C GLN A 43 12.13 -3.01 16.01
N THR A 44 12.17 -4.00 15.10
CA THR A 44 11.96 -3.77 13.66
C THR A 44 10.56 -3.25 13.37
N ALA A 45 9.53 -3.80 14.00
CA ALA A 45 8.14 -3.34 13.87
C ALA A 45 7.97 -1.88 14.31
N ALA A 46 8.70 -1.43 15.33
CA ALA A 46 8.66 -0.05 15.81
C ALA A 46 9.18 0.98 14.79
N LEU A 47 9.94 0.55 13.77
CA LEU A 47 10.43 1.41 12.68
C LEU A 47 9.40 1.60 11.57
N VAL A 48 8.29 0.84 11.57
CA VAL A 48 7.28 0.89 10.51
C VAL A 48 6.36 2.11 10.70
N PRO A 49 6.32 3.06 9.74
CA PRO A 49 5.42 4.20 9.82
C PRO A 49 3.95 3.77 9.86
N ALA A 50 3.12 4.56 10.54
CA ALA A 50 1.69 4.25 10.71
C ALA A 50 0.92 4.22 9.38
N ASP A 51 1.32 5.05 8.42
CA ASP A 51 0.70 5.24 7.11
C ASP A 51 1.37 4.42 5.98
N ALA A 52 2.45 3.72 6.27
CA ALA A 52 3.15 2.92 5.26
C ALA A 52 2.32 1.70 4.82
N GLN A 53 2.48 1.26 3.57
CA GLN A 53 2.18 -0.12 3.19
C GLN A 53 3.30 -1.02 3.72
N VAL A 54 2.97 -2.24 4.14
CA VAL A 54 3.97 -3.17 4.67
C VAL A 54 4.24 -4.24 3.62
N ILE A 55 5.51 -4.46 3.30
CA ILE A 55 5.96 -5.53 2.40
C ILE A 55 6.73 -6.52 3.27
N SER A 56 6.22 -7.73 3.44
CA SER A 56 6.96 -8.75 4.18
C SER A 56 7.74 -9.63 3.20
N LEU A 57 9.04 -9.76 3.42
CA LEU A 57 9.99 -10.32 2.44
C LEU A 57 10.19 -11.84 2.55
N GLY A 58 9.50 -12.50 3.48
CA GLY A 58 9.62 -13.93 3.74
C GLY A 58 9.94 -14.21 5.21
N ASP A 59 10.12 -15.50 5.51
CA ASP A 59 10.52 -16.02 6.82
C ASP A 59 9.66 -15.50 7.98
N HIS A 60 8.36 -15.76 7.87
CA HIS A 60 7.37 -15.32 8.86
C HIS A 60 7.27 -16.25 10.08
N GLN A 61 8.07 -17.31 10.15
CA GLN A 61 8.17 -18.15 11.34
C GLN A 61 9.41 -19.04 11.29
N TYR A 62 10.15 -19.07 12.39
CA TYR A 62 11.28 -19.97 12.61
C TYR A 62 10.98 -21.07 13.65
N PRO A 63 11.76 -22.16 13.68
CA PRO A 63 12.79 -22.52 12.70
C PRO A 63 12.23 -23.20 11.44
N ASP A 64 10.98 -23.66 11.48
CA ASP A 64 10.44 -24.65 10.53
C ASP A 64 9.11 -24.23 9.87
N GLY A 65 8.65 -22.99 10.09
CA GLY A 65 7.38 -22.52 9.54
C GLY A 65 6.13 -23.14 10.18
N CYS A 66 6.24 -23.79 11.34
CA CYS A 66 5.10 -24.43 12.00
C CYS A 66 3.96 -23.45 12.30
N LEU A 67 2.73 -23.83 11.94
CA LEU A 67 1.53 -23.00 12.08
C LEU A 67 1.26 -22.57 13.53
N ASP A 68 1.44 -23.48 14.49
CA ASP A 68 1.21 -23.18 15.91
C ASP A 68 2.21 -22.13 16.40
N ALA A 69 3.46 -22.23 15.96
CA ALA A 69 4.50 -21.29 16.32
C ALA A 69 4.27 -19.92 15.65
N PHE A 70 3.81 -19.90 14.39
CA PHE A 70 3.37 -18.68 13.71
C PHE A 70 2.23 -18.00 14.47
N ASN A 71 1.19 -18.77 14.85
CA ASN A 71 0.04 -18.28 15.63
C ASN A 71 0.40 -17.89 17.07
N ALA A 72 1.55 -18.28 17.59
CA ALA A 72 2.03 -17.92 18.92
C ALA A 72 2.93 -16.68 18.92
N ASN A 73 3.62 -16.39 17.81
CA ASN A 73 4.66 -15.36 17.76
C ASN A 73 4.34 -14.20 16.83
N TYR A 74 3.75 -14.45 15.66
CA TYR A 74 3.60 -13.42 14.62
C TYR A 74 2.76 -12.23 15.12
N GLN A 75 1.72 -12.49 15.92
CA GLN A 75 0.89 -11.43 16.47
C GLN A 75 1.58 -10.52 17.48
N ASN A 76 2.70 -10.94 18.07
CA ASN A 76 3.37 -10.17 19.11
C ASN A 76 4.14 -8.98 18.55
N SER A 77 4.33 -8.92 17.22
CA SER A 77 4.96 -7.82 16.49
C SER A 77 4.24 -7.55 15.17
N TRP A 78 4.48 -8.40 14.17
CA TRP A 78 4.05 -8.18 12.79
C TRP A 78 2.54 -8.34 12.55
N GLY A 79 1.83 -8.98 13.48
CA GLY A 79 0.36 -9.08 13.43
C GLY A 79 -0.35 -7.74 13.42
N ALA A 80 0.26 -6.68 13.98
CA ALA A 80 -0.26 -5.32 13.95
C ALA A 80 -0.41 -4.77 12.53
N PHE A 81 0.31 -5.33 11.56
CA PHE A 81 0.33 -4.87 10.17
C PHE A 81 -0.57 -5.67 9.22
N LYS A 82 -1.19 -6.77 9.68
CA LYS A 82 -1.91 -7.75 8.83
C LYS A 82 -2.85 -7.13 7.80
N SER A 83 -3.59 -6.08 8.15
CA SER A 83 -4.54 -5.42 7.23
C SER A 83 -3.89 -4.65 6.07
N ARG A 84 -2.60 -4.32 6.20
CA ARG A 84 -1.81 -3.53 5.23
C ARG A 84 -0.53 -4.24 4.79
N THR A 85 -0.39 -5.53 5.09
CA THR A 85 0.73 -6.37 4.66
C THR A 85 0.50 -6.91 3.24
N ARG A 86 1.51 -6.80 2.39
CA ARG A 86 1.63 -7.46 1.09
C ARG A 86 2.77 -8.47 1.17
N PRO A 87 2.46 -9.76 1.41
CA PRO A 87 3.50 -10.75 1.64
C PRO A 87 4.16 -11.19 0.33
N ALA A 88 5.47 -11.48 0.40
CA ALA A 88 6.14 -12.28 -0.61
C ALA A 88 5.48 -13.67 -0.71
N ILE A 89 5.51 -14.26 -1.91
CA ILE A 89 4.87 -15.56 -2.22
C ILE A 89 5.71 -16.78 -1.79
N GLY A 90 6.90 -16.55 -1.22
CA GLY A 90 7.94 -17.55 -0.97
C GLY A 90 7.59 -18.58 0.08
#